data_AF-A0A1U7SKN2-F1
#
_entry.id   AF-A0A1U7SKN2-F1
#
_cell.length_a   1.000
_cell.length_b   1.000
_cell.length_c   1.000
_cell.angle_alpha   90.00
_cell.angle_beta   90.00
_cell.angle_gamma   90.00
#
_symmetry.space_group_name_H-M   'P 1'
#
loop_
_entity.id
_entity.type
_entity.pdbx_description
1 polymer ?
#
loop_
_entity_poly.entity_id
_entity_poly.type
_entity_poly.pdbx_seq_one_letter_code
_entity_poly.pdbx_strand_id
1 'polypeptide(L)'
;MMIAEEESLKERLLKSISVCQKELSTLCSELHVEPFQEEGETTILQLEKDLRTQVELMRKQKKERKQDLKLLQEQDQELCEILCMPQYDIDSTSVPSLEELNQFRRHVTTLRETKASRHEEFVNIKRKIILCMEDLDHTPDTSFERDVVCEDEEAFCLSLENIATLQKLLRQLEMQKSQNEAVCEGLRAQIRELWDRLQIPEEEREAVATIMTGSKAKVKKALQLEVDRLEELKMQNMKKVIEAIRVELVQYWDQCFYSQEQRQAFAPYYDDDYTENLLQLHDAEIVRLRNYYDVHKELFEGVQKWEESWRLFLEFERKASDPSRFTNRGGNLLKEEKQRAKLQKMLPKLEEELKARIEMWEQEHSMAFEVNGQKFMEYVMEQWEMHRLEKERAKQERQLKNKKQTETEMLYGSAPRTPSKRRVLASNTPGKVRKLNTTTISNATANSSIRPTFAGTIYRSPVSRLPPSGSKPVMTSTCSGKRTPRAGRHGANKENLELNGSILSARTFKGFQI
;
A
#
# COMPACT_ATOMS: atom_id res chain seq x y z
N MET A 1 -127.77 26.09 15.65
CA MET A 1 -126.35 26.40 15.38
C MET A 1 -125.45 25.32 15.99
N MET A 2 -125.57 25.01 17.28
CA MET A 2 -124.75 23.97 17.95
C MET A 2 -124.86 22.53 17.39
N ILE A 3 -126.03 22.06 16.94
CA ILE A 3 -126.19 20.68 16.42
C ILE A 3 -125.44 20.47 15.10
N ALA A 4 -125.46 21.46 14.20
CA ALA A 4 -124.76 21.39 12.92
C ALA A 4 -123.22 21.45 13.10
N GLU A 5 -122.75 22.14 14.14
CA GLU A 5 -121.33 22.18 14.51
C GLU A 5 -120.83 20.83 15.04
N GLU A 6 -121.63 20.15 15.89
CA GLU A 6 -121.32 18.81 16.40
C GLU A 6 -121.40 17.72 15.32
N GLU A 7 -122.38 17.78 14.42
CA GLU A 7 -122.44 16.86 13.26
C GLU A 7 -121.27 17.08 12.30
N SER A 8 -120.90 18.33 12.04
CA SER A 8 -119.70 18.66 11.25
C SER A 8 -118.41 18.20 11.94
N LEU A 9 -118.32 18.30 13.27
CA LEU A 9 -117.19 17.81 14.05
C LEU A 9 -117.08 16.29 13.97
N LYS A 10 -118.20 15.58 14.12
CA LYS A 10 -118.27 14.11 13.98
C LYS A 10 -117.84 13.65 12.59
N GLU A 11 -118.34 14.26 11.51
CA GLU A 11 -117.90 13.95 10.15
C GLU A 11 -116.40 14.22 9.96
N ARG A 12 -115.88 15.32 10.51
CA ARG A 12 -114.46 15.66 10.44
C ARG A 12 -113.58 14.63 11.16
N LEU A 13 -114.00 14.17 12.35
CA LEU A 13 -113.29 13.13 13.10
C LEU A 13 -113.30 11.80 12.34
N LEU A 14 -114.45 11.37 11.80
CA LEU A 14 -114.54 10.14 10.99
C LEU A 14 -113.68 10.22 9.71
N LYS A 15 -113.64 11.38 9.06
CA LYS A 15 -112.75 11.62 7.91
C LYS A 15 -111.28 11.60 8.32
N SER A 16 -110.93 12.21 9.46
CA SER A 16 -109.58 12.19 10.04
C SER A 16 -109.12 10.76 10.33
N ILE A 17 -109.97 9.96 10.98
CA ILE A 17 -109.74 8.53 11.26
C ILE A 17 -109.48 7.76 9.96
N SER A 18 -110.31 7.94 8.94
CA SER A 18 -110.12 7.25 7.66
C SER A 18 -108.79 7.62 6.97
N VAL A 19 -108.38 8.89 7.02
CA VAL A 19 -107.08 9.33 6.50
C VAL A 19 -105.93 8.76 7.32
N CYS A 20 -106.00 8.84 8.66
CA CYS A 20 -104.97 8.32 9.55
C CYS A 20 -104.83 6.79 9.43
N GLN A 21 -105.92 6.03 9.28
CA GLN A 21 -105.86 4.58 9.06
C GLN A 21 -105.18 4.21 7.73
N LYS A 22 -105.49 4.92 6.64
CA LYS A 22 -104.83 4.72 5.33
C LYS A 22 -103.35 5.08 5.40
N GLU A 23 -103.02 6.19 6.04
CA GLU A 23 -101.63 6.60 6.18
C GLU A 23 -100.86 5.64 7.09
N LEU A 24 -101.45 5.21 8.20
CA LEU A 24 -100.83 4.27 9.11
C LEU A 24 -100.58 2.91 8.44
N SER A 25 -101.51 2.41 7.61
CA SER A 25 -101.27 1.16 6.87
C SER A 25 -100.13 1.28 5.86
N THR A 26 -100.01 2.43 5.18
CA THR A 26 -98.85 2.71 4.31
C THR A 26 -97.55 2.77 5.10
N LEU A 27 -97.52 3.46 6.24
CA LEU A 27 -96.32 3.60 7.07
C LEU A 27 -95.90 2.27 7.72
N CYS A 28 -96.86 1.46 8.18
CA CYS A 28 -96.60 0.11 8.72
C CYS A 28 -96.03 -0.82 7.64
N SER A 29 -96.55 -0.73 6.40
CA SER A 29 -96.03 -1.50 5.27
C SER A 29 -94.61 -1.07 4.90
N GLU A 30 -94.34 0.23 4.83
CA GLU A 30 -92.99 0.75 4.54
C GLU A 30 -91.98 0.42 5.66
N LEU A 31 -92.38 0.51 6.93
CA LEU A 31 -91.48 0.30 8.07
C LEU A 31 -91.35 -1.17 8.48
N HIS A 32 -92.17 -2.05 7.92
CA HIS A 32 -92.31 -3.47 8.30
C HIS A 32 -92.63 -3.62 9.81
N VAL A 33 -93.59 -2.84 10.30
CA VAL A 33 -94.03 -2.83 11.71
C VAL A 33 -95.47 -3.32 11.80
N GLU A 34 -95.78 -4.10 12.83
CA GLU A 34 -97.13 -4.61 13.09
C GLU A 34 -98.17 -3.46 13.14
N PRO A 35 -99.35 -3.66 12.51
CA PRO A 35 -100.43 -2.68 12.55
C PRO A 35 -100.90 -2.40 13.99
N PHE A 36 -101.28 -1.16 14.26
CA PHE A 36 -101.89 -0.79 15.53
C PHE A 36 -103.20 -1.57 15.76
N GLN A 37 -103.33 -2.18 16.93
CA GLN A 37 -104.53 -2.91 17.34
C GLN A 37 -105.37 -2.03 18.27
N GLU A 38 -106.67 -1.92 17.99
CA GLU A 38 -107.61 -1.19 18.84
C GLU A 38 -107.93 -2.04 20.09
N GLU A 39 -107.45 -1.63 21.25
CA GLU A 39 -107.77 -2.30 22.53
C GLU A 39 -109.05 -1.71 23.16
N GLY A 40 -110.19 -2.40 22.98
CA GLY A 40 -111.44 -2.14 23.69
C GLY A 40 -112.42 -1.15 23.04
N GLU A 41 -113.52 -0.85 23.75
CA GLU A 41 -114.54 0.13 23.33
C GLU A 41 -114.00 1.56 23.47
N THR A 42 -113.35 2.08 22.43
CA THR A 42 -112.79 3.43 22.40
C THR A 42 -113.78 4.45 21.83
N THR A 43 -113.80 5.65 22.42
CA THR A 43 -114.60 6.75 21.87
C THR A 43 -114.00 7.25 20.56
N ILE A 44 -114.83 7.76 19.64
CA ILE A 44 -114.38 8.31 18.34
C ILE A 44 -113.26 9.36 18.51
N LEU A 45 -113.36 10.18 19.55
CA LEU A 45 -112.35 11.21 19.85
C LEU A 45 -111.01 10.60 20.30
N GLN A 46 -111.06 9.56 21.15
CA GLN A 46 -109.87 8.89 21.64
C GLN A 46 -109.19 8.08 20.52
N LEU A 47 -109.97 7.36 19.71
CA LEU A 47 -109.47 6.62 18.55
C LEU A 47 -108.75 7.53 17.54
N GLU A 48 -109.34 8.69 17.24
CA GLU A 48 -108.72 9.66 16.33
C GLU A 48 -107.39 10.20 16.89
N LYS A 49 -107.34 10.49 18.19
CA LYS A 49 -106.12 10.96 18.86
C LYS A 49 -105.02 9.89 18.85
N ASP A 50 -105.36 8.64 19.14
CA ASP A 50 -104.39 7.54 19.21
C ASP A 50 -103.84 7.19 17.83
N LEU A 51 -104.71 7.13 16.80
CA LEU A 51 -104.29 6.94 15.42
C LEU A 51 -103.36 8.07 14.95
N ARG A 52 -103.70 9.33 15.27
CA ARG A 52 -102.85 10.47 14.91
C ARG A 52 -101.49 10.41 15.59
N THR A 53 -101.46 10.08 16.89
CA THR A 53 -100.23 9.92 17.67
C THR A 53 -99.35 8.81 17.09
N GLN A 54 -99.96 7.69 16.69
CA GLN A 54 -99.25 6.58 16.07
C GLN A 54 -98.70 6.94 14.68
N VAL A 55 -99.47 7.66 13.86
CA VAL A 55 -99.00 8.18 12.56
C VAL A 55 -97.80 9.12 12.75
N GLU A 56 -97.85 10.03 13.74
CA GLU A 56 -96.73 10.92 14.08
C GLU A 56 -95.47 10.13 14.51
N LEU A 57 -95.65 9.09 15.32
CA LEU A 57 -94.57 8.21 15.77
C LEU A 57 -93.94 7.45 14.59
N MET A 58 -94.75 6.90 13.69
CA MET A 58 -94.27 6.19 12.50
C MET A 58 -93.59 7.14 11.50
N ARG A 59 -94.13 8.35 11.29
CA ARG A 59 -93.46 9.40 10.48
C ARG A 59 -92.10 9.76 11.07
N LYS A 60 -92.01 9.87 12.41
CA LYS A 60 -90.74 10.13 13.11
C LYS A 60 -89.75 9.00 12.89
N GLN A 61 -90.15 7.74 13.07
CA GLN A 61 -89.29 6.57 12.82
C GLN A 61 -88.81 6.50 11.36
N LYS A 62 -89.71 6.73 10.38
CA LYS A 62 -89.35 6.79 8.96
C LYS A 62 -88.30 7.87 8.69
N LYS A 63 -88.47 9.06 9.28
CA LYS A 63 -87.52 10.17 9.16
C LYS A 63 -86.16 9.81 9.78
N GLU A 64 -86.15 9.22 10.97
CA GLU A 64 -84.93 8.79 11.66
C GLU A 64 -84.18 7.72 10.86
N ARG A 65 -84.87 6.69 10.33
CA ARG A 65 -84.24 5.65 9.49
C ARG A 65 -83.66 6.22 8.20
N LYS A 66 -84.35 7.15 7.52
CA LYS A 66 -83.83 7.81 6.32
C LYS A 66 -82.65 8.74 6.62
N GLN A 67 -82.66 9.43 7.76
CA GLN A 67 -81.53 10.25 8.19
C GLN A 67 -80.30 9.40 8.53
N ASP A 68 -80.50 8.29 9.23
CA ASP A 68 -79.43 7.34 9.56
C ASP A 68 -78.84 6.70 8.30
N LEU A 69 -79.67 6.28 7.35
CA LEU A 69 -79.20 5.79 6.05
C LEU A 69 -78.32 6.82 5.34
N LYS A 70 -78.77 8.08 5.29
CA LYS A 70 -78.01 9.15 4.64
C LYS A 70 -76.64 9.36 5.31
N LEU A 71 -76.59 9.37 6.65
CA LEU A 71 -75.35 9.49 7.40
C LEU A 71 -74.40 8.30 7.13
N LEU A 72 -74.94 7.07 7.10
CA LEU A 72 -74.15 5.88 6.80
C LEU A 72 -73.62 5.89 5.36
N GLN A 73 -74.40 6.37 4.39
CA GLN A 73 -73.95 6.55 2.99
C GLN A 73 -72.83 7.59 2.87
N GLU A 74 -72.95 8.72 3.55
CA GLU A 74 -71.88 9.75 3.58
C GLU A 74 -70.59 9.18 4.19
N GLN A 75 -70.69 8.40 5.26
CA GLN A 75 -69.55 7.74 5.91
C GLN A 75 -68.94 6.63 5.03
N ASP A 76 -69.78 5.82 4.38
CA ASP A 76 -69.34 4.77 3.48
C ASP A 76 -68.61 5.35 2.27
N GLN A 77 -69.14 6.42 1.68
CA GLN A 77 -68.52 7.11 0.55
C GLN A 77 -67.12 7.62 0.91
N GLU A 78 -66.96 8.32 2.04
CA GLU A 78 -65.66 8.84 2.49
C GLU A 78 -64.64 7.70 2.72
N LEU A 79 -65.07 6.61 3.39
CA LEU A 79 -64.20 5.46 3.66
C LEU A 79 -63.81 4.72 2.37
N CYS A 80 -64.76 4.54 1.45
CA CYS A 80 -64.55 3.86 0.18
C CYS A 80 -63.65 4.66 -0.77
N GLU A 81 -63.74 5.98 -0.78
CA GLU A 81 -62.83 6.85 -1.53
C GLU A 81 -61.37 6.68 -1.06
N ILE A 82 -61.13 6.72 0.26
CA ILE A 82 -59.79 6.57 0.85
C ILE A 82 -59.24 5.15 0.67
N LEU A 83 -60.07 4.12 0.91
CA LEU A 83 -59.67 2.71 0.80
C LEU A 83 -59.66 2.18 -0.64
N CYS A 84 -60.19 2.97 -1.59
CA CYS A 84 -60.46 2.59 -2.98
C CYS A 84 -61.29 1.30 -3.08
N MET A 85 -62.38 1.23 -2.30
CA MET A 85 -63.31 0.11 -2.27
C MET A 85 -64.66 0.48 -2.90
N PRO A 86 -65.42 -0.48 -3.45
CA PRO A 86 -66.77 -0.21 -3.93
C PRO A 86 -67.71 0.10 -2.76
N GLN A 87 -68.62 1.06 -2.98
CA GLN A 87 -69.66 1.46 -2.00
C GLN A 87 -70.65 0.33 -1.73
N TYR A 88 -71.26 0.35 -0.55
CA TYR A 88 -72.30 -0.62 -0.16
C TYR A 88 -73.62 -0.34 -0.90
N ASP A 89 -74.18 -1.37 -1.55
CA ASP A 89 -75.39 -1.24 -2.37
C ASP A 89 -76.66 -1.33 -1.50
N ILE A 90 -77.32 -0.18 -1.28
CA ILE A 90 -78.64 -0.06 -0.67
C ILE A 90 -79.49 0.88 -1.52
N ASP A 91 -80.74 0.45 -1.78
CA ASP A 91 -81.74 1.30 -2.44
C ASP A 91 -82.01 2.56 -1.61
N SER A 92 -81.58 3.70 -2.15
CA SER A 92 -81.71 5.03 -1.53
C SER A 92 -83.14 5.59 -1.60
N THR A 93 -84.03 4.97 -2.37
CA THR A 93 -85.39 5.46 -2.58
C THR A 93 -86.38 4.92 -1.53
N SER A 94 -86.20 3.68 -1.09
CA SER A 94 -87.04 3.01 -0.09
C SER A 94 -86.67 3.35 1.36
N VAL A 95 -87.49 2.90 2.32
CA VAL A 95 -87.19 3.02 3.75
C VAL A 95 -86.49 1.74 4.18
N PRO A 96 -85.25 1.80 4.68
CA PRO A 96 -84.52 0.60 5.04
C PRO A 96 -85.15 -0.08 6.25
N SER A 97 -85.05 -1.41 6.27
CA SER A 97 -85.36 -2.23 7.45
C SER A 97 -84.32 -2.01 8.55
N LEU A 98 -84.68 -2.37 9.79
CA LEU A 98 -83.74 -2.27 10.91
C LEU A 98 -82.53 -3.20 10.74
N GLU A 99 -82.73 -4.35 10.10
CA GLU A 99 -81.68 -5.33 9.86
C GLU A 99 -80.69 -4.84 8.79
N GLU A 100 -81.18 -4.25 7.70
CA GLU A 100 -80.34 -3.62 6.66
C GLU A 100 -79.48 -2.49 7.26
N LEU A 101 -80.06 -1.63 8.09
CA LEU A 101 -79.29 -0.59 8.81
C LEU A 101 -78.23 -1.19 9.73
N ASN A 102 -78.54 -2.28 10.44
CA ASN A 102 -77.57 -2.94 11.32
C ASN A 102 -76.42 -3.59 10.53
N GLN A 103 -76.72 -4.21 9.39
CA GLN A 103 -75.70 -4.75 8.49
C GLN A 103 -74.81 -3.65 7.92
N PHE A 104 -75.41 -2.52 7.52
CA PHE A 104 -74.64 -1.39 7.00
C PHE A 104 -73.76 -0.73 8.09
N ARG A 105 -74.27 -0.58 9.32
CA ARG A 105 -73.46 -0.13 10.47
C ARG A 105 -72.28 -1.06 10.75
N ARG A 106 -72.48 -2.38 10.67
CA ARG A 106 -71.39 -3.36 10.81
C ARG A 106 -70.38 -3.19 9.68
N HIS A 107 -70.82 -3.03 8.43
CA HIS A 107 -69.94 -2.78 7.29
C HIS A 107 -69.08 -1.53 7.49
N VAL A 108 -69.70 -0.38 7.79
CA VAL A 108 -68.98 0.87 8.08
C VAL A 108 -68.00 0.71 9.23
N THR A 109 -68.36 -0.04 10.27
CA THR A 109 -67.45 -0.33 11.41
C THR A 109 -66.23 -1.13 10.94
N THR A 110 -66.41 -2.17 10.14
CA THR A 110 -65.29 -2.95 9.58
C THR A 110 -64.42 -2.11 8.62
N LEU A 111 -65.00 -1.19 7.85
CA LEU A 111 -64.24 -0.26 7.01
C LEU A 111 -63.40 0.72 7.86
N ARG A 112 -63.92 1.21 8.98
CA ARG A 112 -63.14 2.03 9.92
C ARG A 112 -61.98 1.27 10.53
N GLU A 113 -62.19 0.03 10.94
CA GLU A 113 -61.13 -0.83 11.49
C GLU A 113 -60.04 -1.10 10.45
N THR A 114 -60.42 -1.40 9.21
CA THR A 114 -59.45 -1.59 8.11
C THR A 114 -58.71 -0.32 7.74
N LYS A 115 -59.38 0.86 7.71
CA LYS A 115 -58.72 2.17 7.57
C LYS A 115 -57.68 2.39 8.67
N ALA A 116 -58.05 2.17 9.93
CA ALA A 116 -57.14 2.35 11.06
C ALA A 116 -55.91 1.44 10.95
N SER A 117 -56.13 0.15 10.63
CA SER A 117 -55.05 -0.83 10.48
C SER A 117 -54.10 -0.48 9.32
N ARG A 118 -54.63 -0.09 8.15
CA ARG A 118 -53.83 0.31 6.99
C ARG A 118 -53.07 1.61 7.22
N HIS A 119 -53.70 2.57 7.91
CA HIS A 119 -53.04 3.82 8.26
C HIS A 119 -51.87 3.59 9.23
N GLU A 120 -52.04 2.71 10.24
CA GLU A 120 -50.94 2.32 11.13
C GLU A 120 -49.78 1.66 10.35
N GLU A 121 -50.09 0.78 9.40
CA GLU A 121 -49.09 0.18 8.52
C GLU A 121 -48.37 1.24 7.69
N PHE A 122 -49.11 2.16 7.08
CA PHE A 122 -48.57 3.27 6.30
C PHE A 122 -47.62 4.14 7.12
N VAL A 123 -48.04 4.62 8.31
CA VAL A 123 -47.22 5.48 9.18
C VAL A 123 -45.93 4.77 9.61
N ASN A 124 -46.03 3.49 9.96
CA ASN A 124 -44.86 2.69 10.35
C ASN A 124 -43.88 2.51 9.17
N ILE A 125 -44.38 2.25 7.97
CA ILE A 125 -43.53 2.10 6.78
C ILE A 125 -42.95 3.45 6.35
N LYS A 126 -43.73 4.54 6.34
CA LYS A 126 -43.29 5.92 6.06
C LYS A 126 -42.12 6.29 6.95
N ARG A 127 -42.22 6.05 8.26
CA ARG A 127 -41.11 6.29 9.21
C ARG A 127 -39.85 5.53 8.83
N LYS A 128 -39.96 4.24 8.46
CA LYS A 128 -38.80 3.43 8.04
C LYS A 128 -38.20 3.93 6.72
N ILE A 129 -39.04 4.33 5.76
CA ILE A 129 -38.60 4.89 4.48
C ILE A 129 -37.80 6.17 4.72
N ILE A 130 -38.31 7.11 5.53
CA ILE A 130 -37.61 8.35 5.86
C ILE A 130 -36.23 8.06 6.46
N LEU A 131 -36.14 7.17 7.45
CA LEU A 131 -34.86 6.78 8.05
C LEU A 131 -33.91 6.14 7.02
N CYS A 132 -34.42 5.29 6.13
CA CYS A 132 -33.59 4.69 5.08
C CYS A 132 -33.10 5.73 4.07
N MET A 133 -33.95 6.69 3.68
CA MET A 133 -33.58 7.77 2.77
C MET A 133 -32.53 8.70 3.40
N GLU A 134 -32.68 9.05 4.68
CA GLU A 134 -31.69 9.83 5.45
C GLU A 134 -30.34 9.10 5.60
N ASP A 135 -30.37 7.78 5.80
CA ASP A 135 -29.15 6.97 5.88
C ASP A 135 -28.43 6.85 4.53
N LEU A 136 -29.19 6.83 3.45
CA LEU A 136 -28.68 6.78 2.08
C LEU A 136 -28.31 8.17 1.52
N ASP A 137 -28.59 9.25 2.26
CA ASP A 137 -28.56 10.63 1.77
C ASP A 137 -29.36 10.80 0.46
N HIS A 138 -30.47 10.06 0.32
CA HIS A 138 -31.35 10.05 -0.86
C HIS A 138 -32.51 11.04 -0.68
N THR A 139 -32.78 11.83 -1.71
CA THR A 139 -33.92 12.77 -1.73
C THR A 139 -35.11 12.16 -2.49
N PRO A 140 -36.37 12.48 -2.13
CA PRO A 140 -37.54 12.00 -2.87
C PRO A 140 -37.54 12.45 -4.34
N ASP A 141 -37.26 11.53 -5.26
CA ASP A 141 -37.06 11.86 -6.68
C ASP A 141 -38.30 11.54 -7.52
N THR A 142 -39.04 10.49 -7.15
CA THR A 142 -40.28 10.10 -7.83
C THR A 142 -41.50 10.85 -7.27
N SER A 143 -42.57 10.95 -8.07
CA SER A 143 -43.83 11.55 -7.59
C SER A 143 -44.40 10.79 -6.39
N PHE A 144 -44.29 9.45 -6.40
CA PHE A 144 -44.74 8.60 -5.31
C PHE A 144 -43.89 8.78 -4.04
N GLU A 145 -42.56 8.88 -4.14
CA GLU A 145 -41.72 9.18 -2.97
C GLU A 145 -42.06 10.54 -2.35
N ARG A 146 -42.31 11.56 -3.20
CA ARG A 146 -42.73 12.88 -2.71
C ARG A 146 -44.08 12.82 -2.00
N ASP A 147 -45.05 12.12 -2.58
CA ASP A 147 -46.37 11.92 -1.97
C ASP A 147 -46.24 11.23 -0.59
N VAL A 148 -45.49 10.13 -0.50
CA VAL A 148 -45.28 9.40 0.75
C VAL A 148 -44.53 10.23 1.81
N VAL A 149 -43.47 10.95 1.44
CA VAL A 149 -42.55 11.59 2.40
C VAL A 149 -42.96 13.02 2.73
N CYS A 150 -43.42 13.79 1.75
CA CYS A 150 -43.62 15.23 1.87
C CYS A 150 -45.08 15.65 2.11
N GLU A 151 -46.06 14.82 1.73
CA GLU A 151 -47.47 15.13 1.92
C GLU A 151 -48.03 14.63 3.28
N ASP A 152 -49.22 15.14 3.62
CA ASP A 152 -49.93 14.84 4.86
C ASP A 152 -50.40 13.37 4.89
N GLU A 153 -50.29 12.73 6.06
CA GLU A 153 -50.61 11.30 6.24
C GLU A 153 -52.08 10.95 5.98
N GLU A 154 -52.98 11.93 6.12
CA GLU A 154 -54.42 11.78 5.88
C GLU A 154 -54.82 11.94 4.41
N ALA A 155 -53.94 12.53 3.58
CA ALA A 155 -54.21 12.75 2.15
C ALA A 155 -53.89 11.51 1.29
N PHE A 156 -53.10 10.58 1.83
CA PHE A 156 -52.63 9.41 1.10
C PHE A 156 -53.74 8.36 0.92
N CYS A 157 -54.00 7.95 -0.32
CA CYS A 157 -54.98 6.90 -0.61
C CYS A 157 -54.49 5.52 -0.12
N LEU A 158 -55.18 4.91 0.84
CA LEU A 158 -54.87 3.63 1.49
C LEU A 158 -55.37 2.42 0.68
N SER A 159 -55.17 2.46 -0.64
CA SER A 159 -55.48 1.35 -1.54
C SER A 159 -54.50 0.20 -1.34
N LEU A 160 -54.91 -1.04 -1.67
CA LEU A 160 -54.03 -2.20 -1.63
C LEU A 160 -52.82 -2.05 -2.54
N GLU A 161 -53.00 -1.41 -3.71
CA GLU A 161 -51.91 -1.15 -4.65
C GLU A 161 -50.90 -0.17 -4.06
N ASN A 162 -51.35 0.93 -3.47
CA ASN A 162 -50.48 1.94 -2.86
C ASN A 162 -49.69 1.39 -1.66
N ILE A 163 -50.30 0.51 -0.85
CA ILE A 163 -49.59 -0.17 0.24
C ILE A 163 -48.54 -1.15 -0.33
N ALA A 164 -48.86 -1.87 -1.40
CA ALA A 164 -47.92 -2.77 -2.05
C ALA A 164 -46.73 -2.02 -2.68
N THR A 165 -46.97 -0.88 -3.33
CA THR A 165 -45.91 -0.03 -3.89
C THR A 165 -45.06 0.59 -2.77
N LEU A 166 -45.67 1.00 -1.65
CA LEU A 166 -44.97 1.49 -0.46
C LEU A 166 -44.03 0.42 0.14
N GLN A 167 -44.52 -0.81 0.32
CA GLN A 167 -43.69 -1.93 0.78
C GLN A 167 -42.56 -2.24 -0.20
N LYS A 168 -42.81 -2.16 -1.51
CA LYS A 168 -41.79 -2.36 -2.54
C LYS A 168 -40.69 -1.30 -2.45
N LEU A 169 -41.05 -0.03 -2.26
CA LEU A 169 -40.11 1.07 -2.07
C LEU A 169 -39.24 0.83 -0.83
N LEU A 170 -39.83 0.46 0.31
CA LEU A 170 -39.07 0.13 1.51
C LEU A 170 -38.05 -0.99 1.26
N ARG A 171 -38.46 -2.10 0.61
CA ARG A 171 -37.55 -3.22 0.28
C ARG A 171 -36.40 -2.78 -0.63
N GLN A 172 -36.66 -1.89 -1.58
CA GLN A 172 -35.62 -1.35 -2.47
C GLN A 172 -34.58 -0.52 -1.70
N LEU A 173 -35.04 0.35 -0.80
CA LEU A 173 -34.15 1.17 0.04
C LEU A 173 -33.35 0.31 1.04
N GLU A 174 -33.97 -0.68 1.68
CA GLU A 174 -33.28 -1.63 2.57
C GLU A 174 -32.23 -2.47 1.81
N MET A 175 -32.54 -2.90 0.57
CA MET A 175 -31.59 -3.59 -0.30
C MET A 175 -30.40 -2.68 -0.63
N GLN A 176 -30.64 -1.43 -1.01
CA GLN A 176 -29.56 -0.49 -1.31
C GLN A 176 -28.68 -0.19 -0.09
N LYS A 177 -29.29 -0.07 1.09
CA LYS A 177 -28.57 0.10 2.36
C LYS A 177 -27.69 -1.11 2.68
N SER A 178 -28.21 -2.32 2.52
CA SER A 178 -27.43 -3.54 2.76
C SER A 178 -26.28 -3.72 1.76
N GLN A 179 -26.49 -3.38 0.49
CA GLN A 179 -25.43 -3.37 -0.53
C GLN A 179 -24.32 -2.36 -0.19
N ASN A 180 -24.69 -1.15 0.25
CA ASN A 180 -23.72 -0.15 0.67
C ASN A 180 -22.90 -0.60 1.89
N GLU A 181 -23.55 -1.21 2.89
CA GLU A 181 -22.85 -1.75 4.06
C GLU A 181 -21.93 -2.91 3.70
N ALA A 182 -22.36 -3.83 2.82
CA ALA A 182 -21.51 -4.93 2.36
C ALA A 182 -20.24 -4.43 1.65
N VAL A 183 -20.36 -3.41 0.80
CA VAL A 183 -19.19 -2.80 0.14
C VAL A 183 -18.29 -2.09 1.16
N CYS A 184 -18.88 -1.33 2.09
CA CYS A 184 -18.09 -0.65 3.12
C CYS A 184 -17.36 -1.66 4.01
N GLU A 185 -18.01 -2.74 4.44
CA GLU A 185 -17.36 -3.77 5.25
C GLU A 185 -16.25 -4.50 4.48
N GLY A 186 -16.43 -4.74 3.18
CA GLY A 186 -15.36 -5.23 2.31
C GLY A 186 -14.14 -4.31 2.29
N LEU A 187 -14.35 -3.00 2.14
CA LEU A 187 -13.27 -2.01 2.21
C LEU A 187 -12.62 -1.96 3.59
N ARG A 188 -13.40 -2.00 4.67
CA ARG A 188 -12.87 -2.05 6.05
C ARG A 188 -12.01 -3.31 6.26
N ALA A 189 -12.43 -4.46 5.75
CA ALA A 189 -11.65 -5.69 5.83
C ALA A 189 -10.32 -5.55 5.08
N GLN A 190 -10.32 -4.97 3.88
CA GLN A 190 -9.08 -4.68 3.13
C GLN A 190 -8.15 -3.73 3.89
N ILE A 191 -8.69 -2.67 4.51
CA ILE A 191 -7.90 -1.75 5.33
C ILE A 191 -7.27 -2.48 6.52
N ARG A 192 -8.03 -3.32 7.23
CA ARG A 192 -7.50 -4.12 8.35
C ARG A 192 -6.37 -5.05 7.90
N GLU A 193 -6.52 -5.71 6.75
CA GLU A 193 -5.46 -6.55 6.17
C GLU A 193 -4.21 -5.72 5.87
N LEU A 194 -4.36 -4.55 5.22
CA LEU A 194 -3.24 -3.67 4.91
C LEU A 194 -2.58 -3.12 6.16
N TRP A 195 -3.33 -2.79 7.21
CA TRP A 195 -2.80 -2.35 8.50
C TRP A 195 -1.92 -3.41 9.14
N ASP A 196 -2.33 -4.68 9.08
CA ASP A 196 -1.57 -5.78 9.66
C ASP A 196 -0.32 -6.11 8.82
N ARG A 197 -0.43 -6.09 7.49
CA ARG A 197 0.72 -6.30 6.57
C ARG A 197 1.75 -5.19 6.64
N LEU A 198 1.32 -3.93 6.73
CA LEU A 198 2.20 -2.75 6.81
C LEU A 198 2.63 -2.41 8.24
N GLN A 199 2.10 -3.11 9.24
CA GLN A 199 2.36 -2.86 10.66
C GLN A 199 2.06 -1.41 11.07
N ILE A 200 0.92 -0.88 10.63
CA ILE A 200 0.50 0.49 10.93
C ILE A 200 0.22 0.63 12.44
N PRO A 201 0.80 1.65 13.10
CA PRO A 201 0.69 1.84 14.54
C PRO A 201 -0.73 2.24 14.97
N GLU A 202 -1.06 2.00 16.24
CA GLU A 202 -2.42 2.14 16.77
C GLU A 202 -2.91 3.60 16.70
N GLU A 203 -2.03 4.59 16.85
CA GLU A 203 -2.38 6.01 16.76
C GLU A 203 -2.94 6.39 15.38
N GLU A 204 -2.39 5.80 14.31
CA GLU A 204 -2.89 6.00 12.95
C GLU A 204 -4.21 5.24 12.71
N ARG A 205 -4.37 4.05 13.32
CA ARG A 205 -5.63 3.29 13.25
C ARG A 205 -6.77 4.07 13.92
N GLU A 206 -6.51 4.69 15.06
CA GLU A 206 -7.47 5.51 15.81
C GLU A 206 -7.90 6.76 15.01
N ALA A 207 -6.98 7.40 14.28
CA ALA A 207 -7.32 8.54 13.42
C ALA A 207 -8.35 8.17 12.33
N VAL A 208 -8.31 6.91 11.86
CA VAL A 208 -9.19 6.36 10.82
C VAL A 208 -10.46 5.73 11.41
N ALA A 209 -10.55 5.53 12.74
CA ALA A 209 -11.70 4.89 13.39
C ALA A 209 -13.04 5.60 13.08
N THR A 210 -13.01 6.91 12.85
CA THR A 210 -14.21 7.69 12.49
C THR A 210 -14.81 7.26 11.14
N ILE A 211 -13.99 6.84 10.16
CA ILE A 211 -14.47 6.35 8.86
C ILE A 211 -14.74 4.84 8.87
N MET A 212 -14.41 4.14 9.95
CA MET A 212 -14.68 2.70 10.12
C MET A 212 -16.14 2.40 10.53
N THR A 213 -16.99 3.41 10.64
CA THR A 213 -18.38 3.27 11.06
C THR A 213 -19.35 3.86 10.03
N GLY A 214 -20.47 3.16 9.80
CA GLY A 214 -21.54 3.58 8.90
C GLY A 214 -21.26 3.35 7.41
N SER A 215 -22.31 3.45 6.60
CA SER A 215 -22.31 3.08 5.17
C SER A 215 -22.72 4.21 4.23
N LYS A 216 -22.70 5.46 4.73
CA LYS A 216 -23.03 6.64 3.93
C LYS A 216 -22.07 6.79 2.75
N ALA A 217 -22.52 7.43 1.67
CA ALA A 217 -21.72 7.63 0.47
C ALA A 217 -20.39 8.37 0.75
N LYS A 218 -20.39 9.32 1.69
CA LYS A 218 -19.17 10.03 2.15
C LYS A 218 -18.18 9.08 2.82
N VAL A 219 -18.66 8.18 3.68
CA VAL A 219 -17.84 7.17 4.37
C VAL A 219 -17.27 6.18 3.36
N LYS A 220 -18.08 5.68 2.42
CA LYS A 220 -17.63 4.80 1.34
C LYS A 220 -16.48 5.42 0.53
N LYS A 221 -16.59 6.70 0.16
CA LYS A 221 -15.52 7.43 -0.54
C LYS A 221 -14.26 7.58 0.33
N ALA A 222 -14.42 7.89 1.61
CA ALA A 222 -13.30 8.00 2.54
C ALA A 222 -12.58 6.65 2.75
N LEU A 223 -13.32 5.55 2.88
CA LEU A 223 -12.77 4.20 2.95
C LEU A 223 -11.98 3.85 1.69
N GLN A 224 -12.51 4.15 0.51
CA GLN A 224 -11.79 3.92 -0.74
C GLN A 224 -10.48 4.71 -0.81
N LEU A 225 -10.51 6.00 -0.45
CA LEU A 225 -9.30 6.83 -0.41
C LEU A 225 -8.25 6.29 0.56
N GLU A 226 -8.66 5.72 1.69
CA GLU A 226 -7.74 5.11 2.65
C GLU A 226 -7.15 3.80 2.12
N VAL A 227 -7.95 2.97 1.44
CA VAL A 227 -7.43 1.79 0.73
C VAL A 227 -6.38 2.20 -0.30
N ASP A 228 -6.69 3.19 -1.13
CA ASP A 228 -5.78 3.68 -2.18
C ASP A 228 -4.48 4.23 -1.57
N ARG A 229 -4.58 4.98 -0.45
CA ARG A 229 -3.43 5.51 0.28
C ARG A 229 -2.55 4.39 0.86
N LEU A 230 -3.15 3.35 1.43
CA LEU A 230 -2.41 2.23 2.02
C LEU A 230 -1.77 1.34 0.94
N GLU A 231 -2.44 1.13 -0.18
CA GLU A 231 -1.87 0.44 -1.36
C GLU A 231 -0.68 1.21 -1.94
N GLU A 232 -0.78 2.53 -2.07
CA GLU A 232 0.34 3.37 -2.48
C GLU A 232 1.50 3.28 -1.47
N LEU A 233 1.21 3.32 -0.16
CA LEU A 233 2.23 3.15 0.88
C LEU A 233 2.92 1.79 0.78
N LYS A 234 2.17 0.72 0.50
CA LYS A 234 2.71 -0.63 0.25
C LYS A 234 3.65 -0.62 -0.95
N MET A 235 3.24 0.00 -2.05
CA MET A 235 4.07 0.14 -3.25
C MET A 235 5.35 0.93 -2.97
N GLN A 236 5.27 2.06 -2.28
CA GLN A 236 6.43 2.87 -1.90
C GLN A 236 7.40 2.12 -0.98
N ASN A 237 6.89 1.29 -0.06
CA ASN A 237 7.73 0.44 0.78
C ASN A 237 8.46 -0.62 -0.06
N MET A 238 7.75 -1.32 -0.97
CA MET A 238 8.37 -2.28 -1.89
C MET A 238 9.42 -1.62 -2.78
N LYS A 239 9.13 -0.42 -3.30
CA LYS A 239 10.09 0.37 -4.08
C LYS A 239 11.39 0.61 -3.34
N LYS A 240 11.33 1.11 -2.10
CA LYS A 240 12.52 1.35 -1.27
C LYS A 240 13.34 0.07 -1.06
N VAL A 241 12.67 -1.06 -0.82
CA VAL A 241 13.35 -2.35 -0.63
C VAL A 241 14.01 -2.82 -1.94
N ILE A 242 13.29 -2.76 -3.06
CA ILE A 242 13.83 -3.14 -4.38
C ILE A 242 15.00 -2.26 -4.75
N GLU A 243 14.92 -0.93 -4.57
CA GLU A 243 16.02 0.00 -4.82
C GLU A 243 17.25 -0.33 -3.96
N ALA A 244 17.06 -0.67 -2.68
CA ALA A 244 18.15 -1.12 -1.82
C ALA A 244 18.79 -2.42 -2.34
N ILE A 245 17.98 -3.41 -2.75
CA ILE A 245 18.48 -4.66 -3.35
C ILE A 245 19.21 -4.37 -4.66
N ARG A 246 18.71 -3.46 -5.52
CA ARG A 246 19.38 -3.06 -6.77
C ARG A 246 20.76 -2.46 -6.50
N VAL A 247 20.89 -1.63 -5.46
CA VAL A 247 22.19 -1.11 -5.04
C VAL A 247 23.11 -2.24 -4.59
N GLU A 248 22.61 -3.22 -3.84
CA GLU A 248 23.39 -4.39 -3.45
C GLU A 248 23.78 -5.27 -4.64
N LEU A 249 22.86 -5.49 -5.60
CA LEU A 249 23.14 -6.23 -6.83
C LEU A 249 24.29 -5.58 -7.60
N VAL A 250 24.29 -4.25 -7.74
CA VAL A 250 25.40 -3.51 -8.37
C VAL A 250 26.71 -3.73 -7.62
N GLN A 251 26.71 -3.68 -6.28
CA GLN A 251 27.91 -3.94 -5.49
C GLN A 251 28.45 -5.35 -5.70
N TYR A 252 27.58 -6.37 -5.72
CA TYR A 252 28.00 -7.74 -5.96
C TYR A 252 28.40 -7.98 -7.42
N TRP A 253 27.76 -7.34 -8.40
CA TRP A 253 28.18 -7.36 -9.80
C TRP A 253 29.57 -6.77 -9.97
N ASP A 254 29.89 -5.68 -9.28
CA ASP A 254 31.23 -5.09 -9.29
C ASP A 254 32.25 -6.03 -8.63
N GLN A 255 31.91 -6.64 -7.49
CA GLN A 255 32.79 -7.60 -6.78
C GLN A 255 33.03 -8.90 -7.56
N CYS A 256 32.04 -9.36 -8.32
CA CYS A 256 32.13 -10.54 -9.18
C CYS A 256 32.65 -10.22 -10.58
N PHE A 257 32.97 -8.95 -10.88
CA PHE A 257 33.42 -8.47 -12.19
C PHE A 257 32.48 -8.82 -13.36
N TYR A 258 31.17 -8.71 -13.14
CA TYR A 258 30.15 -8.99 -14.16
C TYR A 258 30.28 -8.04 -15.35
N SER A 259 30.20 -8.60 -16.56
CA SER A 259 30.16 -7.84 -17.81
C SER A 259 28.85 -7.06 -17.95
N GLN A 260 28.84 -6.05 -18.84
CA GLN A 260 27.63 -5.26 -19.09
C GLN A 260 26.48 -6.14 -19.63
N GLU A 261 26.78 -7.12 -20.47
CA GLU A 261 25.79 -8.06 -21.02
C GLU A 261 25.18 -8.95 -19.93
N GLN A 262 26.01 -9.43 -18.99
CA GLN A 262 25.54 -10.23 -17.85
C GLN A 262 24.64 -9.42 -16.91
N ARG A 263 24.95 -8.14 -16.68
CA ARG A 263 24.08 -7.24 -15.90
C ARG A 263 22.74 -7.01 -16.62
N GLN A 264 22.78 -6.82 -17.94
CA GLN A 264 21.59 -6.61 -18.77
C GLN A 264 20.72 -7.86 -18.91
N ALA A 265 21.28 -9.06 -18.72
CA ALA A 265 20.53 -10.31 -18.77
C ALA A 265 19.44 -10.38 -17.68
N PHE A 266 19.62 -9.71 -16.55
CA PHE A 266 18.59 -9.57 -15.53
C PHE A 266 17.65 -8.40 -15.85
N ALA A 267 16.73 -8.64 -16.80
CA ALA A 267 15.74 -7.65 -17.24
C ALA A 267 14.91 -7.01 -16.10
N PRO A 268 14.50 -7.73 -15.02
CA PRO A 268 13.73 -7.14 -13.92
C PRO A 268 14.44 -5.98 -13.19
N TYR A 269 15.76 -5.82 -13.35
CA TYR A 269 16.49 -4.67 -12.80
C TYR A 269 16.02 -3.33 -13.36
N TYR A 270 15.54 -3.29 -14.60
CA TYR A 270 15.14 -2.06 -15.29
C TYR A 270 13.63 -1.80 -15.25
N ASP A 271 12.89 -2.65 -14.55
CA ASP A 271 11.45 -2.51 -14.41
C ASP A 271 11.11 -1.42 -13.38
N ASP A 272 10.15 -0.55 -13.69
CA ASP A 272 9.68 0.49 -12.77
C ASP A 272 8.31 0.14 -12.14
N ASP A 273 7.74 -1.02 -12.48
CA ASP A 273 6.49 -1.51 -11.92
C ASP A 273 6.73 -2.29 -10.62
N TYR A 274 6.75 -1.57 -9.50
CA TYR A 274 7.02 -2.10 -8.16
C TYR A 274 5.89 -3.01 -7.64
N THR A 275 5.92 -4.26 -8.07
CA THR A 275 5.01 -5.33 -7.66
C THR A 275 5.66 -6.28 -6.66
N GLU A 276 4.85 -7.03 -5.91
CA GLU A 276 5.34 -8.07 -5.00
C GLU A 276 6.14 -9.16 -5.74
N ASN A 277 5.75 -9.48 -6.98
CA ASN A 277 6.50 -10.39 -7.84
C ASN A 277 7.88 -9.83 -8.22
N LEU A 278 7.97 -8.52 -8.50
CA LEU A 278 9.25 -7.87 -8.79
C LEU A 278 10.19 -7.96 -7.59
N LEU A 279 9.69 -7.74 -6.37
CA LEU A 279 10.47 -7.89 -5.14
C LEU A 279 11.01 -9.32 -4.99
N GLN A 280 10.16 -10.34 -5.18
CA GLN A 280 10.56 -11.74 -5.08
C GLN A 280 11.66 -12.11 -6.10
N LEU A 281 11.59 -11.60 -7.32
CA LEU A 281 12.63 -11.80 -8.34
C LEU A 281 13.97 -11.17 -7.92
N HIS A 282 13.95 -9.97 -7.33
CA HIS A 282 15.15 -9.32 -6.83
C HIS A 282 15.74 -10.05 -5.62
N ASP A 283 14.90 -10.51 -4.68
CA ASP A 283 15.31 -11.31 -3.53
C ASP A 283 15.96 -12.64 -3.95
N ALA A 284 15.36 -13.34 -4.91
CA ALA A 284 15.92 -14.57 -5.43
C ALA A 284 17.27 -14.34 -6.11
N GLU A 285 17.40 -13.27 -6.91
CA GLU A 285 18.62 -12.95 -7.63
C GLU A 285 19.74 -12.51 -6.69
N ILE A 286 19.47 -11.68 -5.69
CA ILE A 286 20.51 -11.27 -4.72
C ILE A 286 20.97 -12.46 -3.87
N VAL A 287 20.07 -13.37 -3.50
CA VAL A 287 20.45 -14.61 -2.78
C VAL A 287 21.32 -15.50 -3.68
N ARG A 288 20.94 -15.69 -4.94
CA ARG A 288 21.73 -16.45 -5.91
C ARG A 288 23.13 -15.85 -6.09
N LEU A 289 23.20 -14.52 -6.24
CA LEU A 289 24.45 -13.80 -6.45
C LEU A 289 25.34 -13.80 -5.21
N ARG A 290 24.77 -13.65 -4.01
CA ARG A 290 25.50 -13.78 -2.74
C ARG A 290 26.10 -15.18 -2.59
N ASN A 291 25.31 -16.22 -2.82
CA ASN A 291 25.81 -17.59 -2.77
C ASN A 291 26.92 -17.83 -3.80
N TYR A 292 26.75 -17.31 -5.02
CA TYR A 292 27.78 -17.38 -6.05
C TYR A 292 29.07 -16.67 -5.63
N TYR A 293 28.96 -15.47 -5.05
CA TYR A 293 30.12 -14.75 -4.53
C TYR A 293 30.80 -15.51 -3.39
N ASP A 294 30.04 -16.03 -2.42
CA ASP A 294 30.60 -16.70 -1.25
C ASP A 294 31.37 -17.99 -1.62
N VAL A 295 30.86 -18.77 -2.59
CA VAL A 295 31.55 -19.96 -3.09
C VAL A 295 32.86 -19.61 -3.82
N HIS A 296 32.89 -18.48 -4.53
CA HIS A 296 34.02 -18.08 -5.37
C HIS A 296 34.87 -16.94 -4.79
N LYS A 297 34.62 -16.60 -3.53
CA LYS A 297 35.16 -15.41 -2.86
C LYS A 297 36.68 -15.33 -2.92
N GLU A 298 37.37 -16.44 -2.66
CA GLU A 298 38.83 -16.47 -2.68
C GLU A 298 39.41 -16.15 -4.06
N LEU A 299 38.69 -16.50 -5.13
CA LEU A 299 39.09 -16.25 -6.51
C LEU A 299 38.93 -14.75 -6.83
N PHE A 300 37.79 -14.16 -6.48
CA PHE A 300 37.54 -12.72 -6.63
C PHE A 300 38.50 -11.86 -5.79
N GLU A 301 38.72 -12.21 -4.52
CA GLU A 301 39.70 -11.51 -3.66
C GLU A 301 41.12 -11.61 -4.23
N GLY A 302 41.47 -12.76 -4.81
CA GLY A 302 42.75 -12.94 -5.48
C GLY A 302 42.89 -12.03 -6.70
N VAL A 303 41.86 -11.93 -7.55
CA VAL A 303 41.81 -11.03 -8.72
C VAL A 303 41.97 -9.58 -8.27
N GLN A 304 41.19 -9.14 -7.28
CA GLN A 304 41.28 -7.79 -6.73
C GLN A 304 42.68 -7.49 -6.18
N LYS A 305 43.26 -8.42 -5.41
CA LYS A 305 44.60 -8.28 -4.86
C LYS A 305 45.67 -8.19 -5.94
N TRP A 306 45.52 -8.94 -7.03
CA TRP A 306 46.42 -8.82 -8.19
C TRP A 306 46.28 -7.43 -8.81
N GLU A 307 45.06 -6.94 -9.05
CA GLU A 307 44.83 -5.63 -9.66
C GLU A 307 45.38 -4.48 -8.79
N GLU A 308 45.17 -4.52 -7.48
CA GLU A 308 45.74 -3.56 -6.52
C GLU A 308 47.27 -3.61 -6.51
N SER A 309 47.85 -4.81 -6.53
CA SER A 309 49.30 -5.00 -6.59
C SER A 309 49.89 -4.49 -7.90
N TRP A 310 49.19 -4.69 -9.02
CA TRP A 310 49.57 -4.22 -10.35
C TRP A 310 49.51 -2.70 -10.43
N ARG A 311 48.41 -2.09 -9.95
CA ARG A 311 48.24 -0.63 -9.87
C ARG A 311 49.33 0.02 -9.02
N LEU A 312 49.64 -0.57 -7.86
CA LEU A 312 50.73 -0.09 -7.00
C LEU A 312 52.11 -0.25 -7.65
N PHE A 313 52.32 -1.35 -8.39
CA PHE A 313 53.54 -1.56 -9.17
C PHE A 313 53.72 -0.49 -10.25
N LEU A 314 52.67 -0.20 -11.03
CA LEU A 314 52.68 0.88 -12.04
C LEU A 314 52.94 2.25 -11.41
N GLU A 315 52.37 2.53 -10.24
CA GLU A 315 52.62 3.79 -9.53
C GLU A 315 54.09 3.94 -9.10
N PHE A 316 54.71 2.87 -8.62
CA PHE A 316 56.14 2.89 -8.31
C PHE A 316 57.01 2.99 -9.57
N GLU A 317 56.60 2.38 -10.69
CA GLU A 317 57.28 2.51 -11.98
C GLU A 317 57.21 3.95 -12.54
N ARG A 318 56.06 4.61 -12.38
CA ARG A 318 55.87 6.03 -12.72
C ARG A 318 56.79 6.92 -11.89
N LYS A 319 56.82 6.73 -10.56
CA LYS A 319 57.71 7.46 -9.64
C LYS A 319 59.19 7.20 -9.93
N ALA A 320 59.56 5.98 -10.30
CA ALA A 320 60.94 5.65 -10.68
C ALA A 320 61.37 6.30 -11.99
N SER A 321 60.43 6.54 -12.90
CA SER A 321 60.66 7.16 -14.20
C SER A 321 60.74 8.69 -14.16
N ASP A 322 60.28 9.32 -13.07
CA ASP A 322 60.32 10.78 -12.86
C ASP A 322 61.76 11.28 -12.61
N PRO A 323 62.29 12.21 -13.43
CA PRO A 323 63.60 12.84 -13.21
C PRO A 323 63.69 13.68 -11.92
N SER A 324 62.56 14.20 -11.41
CA SER A 324 62.50 15.04 -10.21
C SER A 324 62.63 14.25 -8.89
N ARG A 325 62.62 12.92 -8.96
CA ARG A 325 62.62 11.99 -7.82
C ARG A 325 63.79 12.11 -6.85
N PHE A 326 64.91 12.69 -7.30
CA PHE A 326 66.14 12.83 -6.49
C PHE A 326 66.09 13.99 -5.48
N THR A 327 65.01 14.77 -5.47
CA THR A 327 64.79 15.85 -4.48
C THR A 327 64.32 15.32 -3.12
N ASN A 328 63.90 14.05 -3.04
CA ASN A 328 63.43 13.40 -1.82
C ASN A 328 64.58 12.95 -0.92
N ARG A 329 64.86 13.71 0.14
CA ARG A 329 65.82 13.38 1.21
C ARG A 329 65.18 12.37 2.20
N GLY A 330 65.91 11.34 2.63
CA GLY A 330 65.47 10.46 3.75
C GLY A 330 65.27 8.96 3.48
N GLY A 331 65.85 8.39 2.41
CA GLY A 331 65.85 6.93 2.19
C GLY A 331 64.55 6.34 1.65
N ASN A 332 63.57 7.16 1.28
CA ASN A 332 62.31 6.72 0.67
C ASN A 332 62.53 6.05 -0.70
N LEU A 333 63.46 6.54 -1.53
CA LEU A 333 63.77 5.94 -2.83
C LEU A 333 64.20 4.47 -2.71
N LEU A 334 64.96 4.12 -1.66
CA LEU A 334 65.38 2.74 -1.41
C LEU A 334 64.21 1.87 -0.92
N LYS A 335 63.29 2.44 -0.14
CA LYS A 335 62.07 1.75 0.30
C LYS A 335 61.14 1.48 -0.89
N GLU A 336 60.93 2.48 -1.75
CA GLU A 336 60.13 2.37 -2.98
C GLU A 336 60.72 1.32 -3.92
N GLU A 337 62.03 1.34 -4.18
CA GLU A 337 62.69 0.34 -5.04
C GLU A 337 62.63 -1.07 -4.42
N LYS A 338 62.77 -1.19 -3.10
CA LYS A 338 62.60 -2.48 -2.40
C LYS A 338 61.16 -2.99 -2.48
N GLN A 339 60.17 -2.11 -2.38
CA GLN A 339 58.75 -2.44 -2.53
C GLN A 339 58.41 -2.81 -3.98
N ARG A 340 58.94 -2.08 -4.97
CA ARG A 340 58.82 -2.40 -6.40
C ARG A 340 59.41 -3.78 -6.71
N ALA A 341 60.62 -4.06 -6.24
CA ALA A 341 61.27 -5.37 -6.43
C ALA A 341 60.51 -6.50 -5.71
N LYS A 342 59.84 -6.20 -4.59
CA LYS A 342 58.96 -7.17 -3.90
C LYS A 342 57.71 -7.44 -4.72
N LEU A 343 57.03 -6.41 -5.22
CA LEU A 343 55.84 -6.54 -6.09
C LEU A 343 56.18 -7.28 -7.39
N GLN A 344 57.30 -6.96 -8.03
CA GLN A 344 57.78 -7.65 -9.24
C GLN A 344 58.02 -9.16 -9.02
N LYS A 345 58.32 -9.58 -7.78
CA LYS A 345 58.45 -11.00 -7.42
C LYS A 345 57.14 -11.63 -6.93
N MET A 346 56.20 -10.83 -6.41
CA MET A 346 54.93 -11.29 -5.88
C MET A 346 53.86 -11.43 -6.98
N LEU A 347 53.84 -10.53 -7.96
CA LEU A 347 52.88 -10.54 -9.06
C LEU A 347 52.89 -11.87 -9.83
N PRO A 348 54.04 -12.41 -10.30
CA PRO A 348 54.07 -13.71 -10.97
C PRO A 348 53.62 -14.88 -10.09
N LYS A 349 53.84 -14.80 -8.77
CA LYS A 349 53.38 -15.83 -7.82
C LYS A 349 51.87 -15.78 -7.62
N LEU A 350 51.31 -14.58 -7.54
CA LEU A 350 49.85 -14.39 -7.48
C LEU A 350 49.20 -14.83 -8.79
N GLU A 351 49.83 -14.57 -9.95
CA GLU A 351 49.37 -15.03 -11.26
C GLU A 351 49.37 -16.56 -11.37
N GLU A 352 50.41 -17.24 -10.89
CA GLU A 352 50.47 -18.71 -10.89
C GLU A 352 49.41 -19.32 -9.96
N GLU A 353 49.22 -18.75 -8.77
CA GLU A 353 48.18 -19.19 -7.82
C GLU A 353 46.77 -18.96 -8.40
N LEU A 354 46.52 -17.79 -8.98
CA LEU A 354 45.25 -17.47 -9.64
C LEU A 354 44.98 -18.36 -10.83
N LYS A 355 45.99 -18.63 -11.67
CA LYS A 355 45.88 -19.53 -12.81
C LYS A 355 45.43 -20.92 -12.38
N ALA A 356 46.05 -21.49 -11.35
CA ALA A 356 45.67 -22.81 -10.83
C ALA A 356 44.22 -22.82 -10.31
N ARG A 357 43.82 -21.77 -9.59
CA ARG A 357 42.45 -21.64 -9.05
C ARG A 357 41.41 -21.46 -10.17
N ILE A 358 41.72 -20.65 -11.19
CA ILE A 358 40.85 -20.44 -12.36
C ILE A 358 40.70 -21.73 -13.16
N GLU A 359 41.79 -22.47 -13.42
CA GLU A 359 41.73 -23.74 -14.16
C GLU A 359 40.87 -24.79 -13.45
N MET A 360 40.95 -24.88 -12.12
CA MET A 360 40.05 -25.75 -11.33
C MET A 360 38.59 -25.28 -11.44
N TRP A 361 38.34 -23.97 -11.36
CA TRP A 361 37.00 -23.42 -11.48
C TRP A 361 36.37 -23.68 -12.86
N GLU A 362 37.12 -23.46 -13.94
CA GLU A 362 36.66 -23.70 -15.32
C GLU A 362 36.35 -25.18 -15.56
N GLN A 363 37.09 -26.09 -14.91
CA GLN A 363 36.83 -27.53 -14.95
C GLN A 363 35.54 -27.90 -14.20
N GLU A 364 35.30 -27.30 -13.03
CA GLU A 364 34.10 -27.56 -12.22
C GLU A 364 32.83 -26.99 -12.86
N HIS A 365 32.90 -25.80 -13.46
CA HIS A 365 31.74 -25.08 -13.98
C HIS A 365 31.55 -25.21 -15.50
N SER A 366 32.53 -25.79 -16.22
CA SER A 366 32.52 -25.93 -17.68
C SER A 366 32.26 -24.61 -18.43
N MET A 367 32.67 -23.49 -17.84
CA MET A 367 32.55 -22.13 -18.37
C MET A 367 33.89 -21.41 -18.21
N ALA A 368 34.18 -20.46 -19.09
CA ALA A 368 35.41 -19.65 -18.99
C ALA A 368 35.27 -18.61 -17.87
N PHE A 369 36.34 -18.39 -17.11
CA PHE A 369 36.35 -17.37 -16.07
C PHE A 369 36.62 -16.00 -16.69
N GLU A 370 35.56 -15.22 -16.87
CA GLU A 370 35.60 -13.91 -17.49
C GLU A 370 35.48 -12.80 -16.44
N VAL A 371 36.38 -11.82 -16.52
CA VAL A 371 36.40 -10.60 -15.73
C VAL A 371 36.07 -9.46 -16.68
N ASN A 372 34.94 -8.79 -16.50
CA ASN A 372 34.42 -7.74 -17.40
C ASN A 372 34.28 -8.18 -18.88
N GLY A 373 34.01 -9.47 -19.13
CA GLY A 373 33.84 -10.04 -20.48
C GLY A 373 35.14 -10.40 -21.20
N GLN A 374 36.28 -10.40 -20.51
CA GLN A 374 37.56 -10.91 -21.03
C GLN A 374 38.11 -11.98 -20.07
N LYS A 375 38.77 -13.01 -20.59
CA LYS A 375 39.46 -13.99 -19.74
C LYS A 375 40.53 -13.30 -18.91
N PHE A 376 40.49 -13.47 -17.59
CA PHE A 376 41.39 -12.76 -16.68
C PHE A 376 42.88 -12.96 -17.04
N MET A 377 43.28 -14.18 -17.42
CA MET A 377 44.66 -14.47 -17.79
C MET A 377 45.10 -13.78 -19.09
N GLU A 378 44.18 -13.57 -20.04
CA GLU A 378 44.45 -12.80 -21.26
C GLU A 378 44.65 -11.32 -20.95
N TYR A 379 43.80 -10.77 -20.09
CA TYR A 379 43.94 -9.41 -19.57
C TYR A 379 45.28 -9.20 -18.85
N VAL A 380 45.68 -10.12 -17.96
CA VAL A 380 46.98 -10.06 -17.27
C VAL A 380 48.15 -10.03 -18.26
N MET A 381 48.12 -10.88 -19.30
CA MET A 381 49.15 -10.90 -20.34
C MET A 381 49.19 -9.59 -21.12
N GLU A 382 48.03 -9.06 -21.49
CA GLU A 382 47.91 -7.78 -22.19
C GLU A 382 48.46 -6.61 -21.36
N GLN A 383 48.18 -6.58 -20.05
CA GLN A 383 48.72 -5.55 -19.15
C GLN A 383 50.26 -5.59 -19.09
N TRP A 384 50.85 -6.78 -18.99
CA TRP A 384 52.30 -6.95 -19.02
C TRP A 384 52.91 -6.53 -20.37
N GLU A 385 52.24 -6.88 -21.47
CA GLU A 385 52.68 -6.51 -22.83
C GLU A 385 52.64 -4.99 -23.03
N MET A 386 51.56 -4.33 -22.62
CA MET A 386 51.43 -2.88 -22.66
C MET A 386 52.50 -2.18 -21.84
N HIS A 387 52.78 -2.66 -20.62
CA HIS A 387 53.87 -2.13 -19.81
C HIS A 387 55.25 -2.34 -20.46
N ARG A 388 55.48 -3.49 -21.11
CA ARG A 388 56.72 -3.77 -21.87
C ARG A 388 56.88 -2.80 -23.03
N LEU A 389 55.84 -2.61 -23.84
CA LEU A 389 55.83 -1.68 -24.97
C LEU A 389 56.04 -0.24 -24.52
N GLU A 390 55.43 0.19 -23.40
CA GLU A 390 55.64 1.52 -22.85
C GLU A 390 57.10 1.73 -22.40
N LYS A 391 57.70 0.73 -21.75
CA LYS A 391 59.14 0.76 -21.40
C LYS A 391 60.04 0.83 -22.63
N GLU A 392 59.71 0.09 -23.68
CA GLU A 392 60.45 0.14 -24.95
C GLU A 392 60.31 1.50 -25.65
N ARG A 393 59.10 2.05 -25.71
CA ARG A 393 58.82 3.39 -26.23
C ARG A 393 59.60 4.45 -25.46
N ALA A 394 59.55 4.44 -24.13
CA ALA A 394 60.31 5.36 -23.29
C ALA A 394 61.83 5.22 -23.49
N LYS A 395 62.33 3.98 -23.71
CA LYS A 395 63.74 3.74 -24.04
C LYS A 395 64.11 4.30 -25.41
N GLN A 396 63.28 4.09 -26.44
CA GLN A 396 63.48 4.63 -27.78
C GLN A 396 63.44 6.17 -27.78
N GLU A 397 62.51 6.77 -27.03
CA GLU A 397 62.43 8.23 -26.89
C GLU A 397 63.67 8.80 -26.20
N ARG A 398 64.17 8.15 -25.14
CA ARG A 398 65.46 8.52 -24.50
C ARG A 398 66.63 8.39 -25.47
N GLN A 399 66.68 7.32 -26.27
CA GLN A 399 67.73 7.15 -27.28
C GLN A 399 67.65 8.20 -28.39
N LEU A 400 66.45 8.58 -28.83
CA LEU A 400 66.24 9.62 -29.82
C LEU A 400 66.61 11.01 -29.26
N LYS A 401 66.26 11.30 -28.01
CA LYS A 401 66.70 12.52 -27.31
C LYS A 401 68.21 12.57 -27.17
N ASN A 402 68.84 11.45 -26.81
CA ASN A 402 70.30 11.35 -26.75
C ASN A 402 70.94 11.52 -28.14
N LYS A 403 70.39 10.90 -29.19
CA LYS A 403 70.88 11.06 -30.57
C LYS A 403 70.76 12.50 -31.05
N LYS A 404 69.59 13.13 -30.86
CA LYS A 404 69.37 14.55 -31.16
C LYS A 404 70.32 15.45 -30.37
N GLN A 405 70.54 15.14 -29.09
CA GLN A 405 71.50 15.87 -28.26
C GLN A 405 72.92 15.74 -28.81
N THR A 406 73.39 14.52 -29.12
CA THR A 406 74.70 14.29 -29.72
C THR A 406 74.82 14.97 -31.09
N GLU A 407 73.79 14.93 -31.93
CA GLU A 407 73.74 15.61 -33.23
C GLU A 407 73.83 17.14 -33.06
N THR A 408 73.11 17.72 -32.10
CA THR A 408 73.22 19.15 -31.78
C THR A 408 74.60 19.53 -31.22
N GLU A 409 75.21 18.67 -30.40
CA GLU A 409 76.55 18.87 -29.85
C GLU A 409 77.65 18.74 -30.93
N MET A 410 77.44 17.89 -31.94
CA MET A 410 78.31 17.79 -33.12
C MET A 410 78.16 18.97 -34.08
N LEU A 411 76.95 19.52 -34.24
CA LEU A 411 76.67 20.60 -35.18
C LEU A 411 77.04 22.00 -34.64
N TYR A 412 76.88 22.23 -33.34
CA TYR A 412 77.15 23.53 -32.70
C TYR A 412 78.39 23.52 -31.78
N GLY A 413 79.09 22.38 -31.68
CA GLY A 413 80.18 22.18 -30.74
C GLY A 413 79.68 22.01 -29.30
N SER A 414 80.37 21.19 -28.51
CA SER A 414 80.05 21.01 -27.09
C SER A 414 80.14 22.35 -26.35
N ALA A 415 79.06 22.79 -25.71
CA ALA A 415 79.11 23.93 -24.80
C ALA A 415 80.18 23.69 -23.72
N PRO A 416 81.13 24.62 -23.49
CA PRO A 416 82.24 24.38 -22.58
C PRO A 416 81.73 24.25 -21.15
N ARG A 417 81.82 23.04 -20.61
CA ARG A 417 81.59 22.78 -19.19
C ARG A 417 82.78 23.38 -18.43
N THR A 418 82.58 24.53 -17.80
CA THR A 418 83.61 25.26 -17.05
C THR A 418 84.15 24.41 -15.89
N PRO A 419 85.47 24.14 -15.81
CA PRO A 419 86.07 23.59 -14.62
C PRO A 419 86.29 24.73 -13.62
N SER A 420 85.52 24.74 -12.53
CA SER A 420 85.72 25.69 -11.43
C SER A 420 87.12 25.50 -10.82
N LYS A 421 88.02 26.43 -11.11
CA LYS A 421 89.35 26.51 -10.50
C LYS A 421 89.28 27.27 -9.16
N ARG A 422 89.54 26.50 -8.09
CA ARG A 422 90.58 26.72 -7.05
C ARG A 422 90.48 27.95 -6.12
N ARG A 423 90.50 27.68 -4.80
CA ARG A 423 91.44 28.34 -3.87
C ARG A 423 92.08 27.31 -2.93
N VAL A 424 93.40 27.26 -2.97
CA VAL A 424 94.29 26.48 -2.10
C VAL A 424 94.68 27.36 -0.91
N LEU A 425 94.67 26.79 0.30
CA LEU A 425 95.68 27.06 1.33
C LEU A 425 95.90 25.78 2.13
N ALA A 426 97.17 25.42 2.26
CA ALA A 426 97.67 24.13 2.68
C ALA A 426 97.69 23.96 4.20
N SER A 427 97.64 22.71 4.66
CA SER A 427 98.54 22.24 5.73
C SER A 427 98.94 20.80 5.45
N ASN A 428 100.25 20.57 5.44
CA ASN A 428 100.92 19.32 5.17
C ASN A 428 100.90 18.42 6.40
N THR A 429 100.73 17.11 6.19
CA THR A 429 101.41 16.10 7.02
C THR A 429 101.59 14.81 6.21
N PRO A 430 102.83 14.27 6.12
CA PRO A 430 103.11 13.09 5.32
C PRO A 430 103.09 11.80 6.15
N GLY A 431 102.70 10.70 5.49
CA GLY A 431 103.31 9.38 5.72
C GLY A 431 102.47 8.34 6.48
N LYS A 432 101.88 7.40 5.73
CA LYS A 432 102.32 6.00 5.79
C LYS A 432 101.82 5.20 4.59
N VAL A 433 102.78 4.74 3.82
CA VAL A 433 102.65 3.82 2.69
C VAL A 433 102.59 2.39 3.23
N ARG A 434 101.67 1.57 2.71
CA ARG A 434 101.71 0.10 2.50
C ARG A 434 100.27 -0.37 2.26
N LYS A 435 99.90 -1.15 1.25
CA LYS A 435 100.63 -1.86 0.20
C LYS A 435 99.57 -2.24 -0.84
N LEU A 436 99.77 -1.88 -2.11
CA LEU A 436 99.00 -2.41 -3.24
C LEU A 436 99.36 -3.89 -3.43
N ASN A 437 98.35 -4.73 -3.66
CA ASN A 437 98.49 -5.89 -4.53
C ASN A 437 97.43 -5.77 -5.62
N THR A 438 97.89 -5.23 -6.76
CA THR A 438 97.24 -5.27 -8.05
C THR A 438 97.38 -6.68 -8.63
N THR A 439 96.30 -7.25 -9.16
CA THR A 439 96.42 -8.21 -10.26
C THR A 439 95.32 -7.90 -11.27
N THR A 440 95.66 -7.04 -12.22
CA THR A 440 94.97 -6.84 -13.49
C THR A 440 95.48 -7.92 -14.45
N ILE A 441 94.59 -8.77 -14.95
CA ILE A 441 94.74 -9.37 -16.28
C ILE A 441 93.44 -9.10 -17.03
N SER A 442 93.49 -8.09 -17.88
CA SER A 442 92.61 -7.93 -19.03
C SER A 442 93.20 -8.75 -20.19
N ASN A 443 92.35 -9.46 -20.93
CA ASN A 443 92.33 -9.44 -22.40
C ASN A 443 91.10 -10.17 -22.94
N ALA A 444 90.13 -9.35 -23.36
CA ALA A 444 89.53 -9.30 -24.70
C ALA A 444 89.63 -10.52 -25.66
N THR A 445 88.44 -10.93 -26.11
CA THR A 445 88.04 -11.32 -27.48
C THR A 445 88.45 -12.70 -28.03
N ALA A 446 87.46 -13.59 -28.26
CA ALA A 446 86.85 -13.81 -29.59
C ALA A 446 85.97 -15.08 -29.63
N ASN A 447 84.73 -14.88 -30.07
CA ASN A 447 83.89 -15.69 -30.95
C ASN A 447 83.96 -17.23 -31.03
N SER A 448 82.74 -17.77 -31.15
CA SER A 448 82.33 -19.05 -31.75
C SER A 448 82.71 -20.28 -30.92
N SER A 449 81.99 -21.40 -30.94
CA SER A 449 80.66 -21.85 -31.33
C SER A 449 80.69 -23.33 -30.89
N ILE A 450 79.52 -23.96 -30.76
CA ILE A 450 79.37 -25.43 -30.70
C ILE A 450 79.70 -26.10 -29.35
N ARG A 451 78.62 -26.39 -28.59
CA ARG A 451 78.44 -27.60 -27.76
C ARG A 451 78.81 -28.85 -28.60
N PRO A 452 79.25 -30.01 -28.05
CA PRO A 452 78.40 -30.71 -27.08
C PRO A 452 79.03 -31.75 -26.11
N THR A 453 78.22 -32.06 -25.09
CA THR A 453 77.91 -33.38 -24.52
C THR A 453 78.99 -34.40 -24.11
N PHE A 454 78.81 -34.83 -22.85
CA PHE A 454 78.86 -36.21 -22.33
C PHE A 454 80.22 -36.91 -22.14
N ALA A 455 80.56 -37.16 -20.87
CA ALA A 455 80.56 -38.49 -20.21
C ALA A 455 81.68 -38.58 -19.16
N GLY A 456 81.41 -39.24 -18.03
CA GLY A 456 82.49 -39.82 -17.21
C GLY A 456 82.38 -39.65 -15.69
N THR A 457 81.35 -40.28 -15.12
CA THR A 457 81.17 -40.64 -13.70
C THR A 457 82.43 -41.20 -13.02
N ILE A 458 82.77 -40.76 -11.80
CA ILE A 458 83.41 -41.61 -10.78
C ILE A 458 82.84 -41.30 -9.39
N TYR A 459 82.19 -42.31 -8.81
CA TYR A 459 81.79 -42.42 -7.41
C TYR A 459 83.02 -42.47 -6.48
N ARG A 460 82.92 -41.88 -5.29
CA ARG A 460 83.20 -42.55 -3.99
C ARG A 460 82.92 -41.62 -2.80
N SER A 461 82.00 -42.05 -1.93
CA SER A 461 81.90 -41.61 -0.53
C SER A 461 82.88 -42.41 0.35
N PRO A 462 83.20 -41.89 1.55
CA PRO A 462 82.83 -42.64 2.77
C PRO A 462 82.42 -41.77 3.99
N VAL A 463 81.18 -42.00 4.46
CA VAL A 463 80.68 -42.37 5.83
C VAL A 463 81.42 -41.99 7.15
N SER A 464 80.61 -41.40 8.08
CA SER A 464 80.55 -41.44 9.58
C SER A 464 81.66 -40.80 10.44
N ARG A 465 81.44 -40.15 11.60
CA ARG A 465 80.56 -40.45 12.77
C ARG A 465 80.51 -39.24 13.77
N LEU A 466 79.45 -39.15 14.61
CA LEU A 466 79.19 -38.24 15.77
C LEU A 466 79.85 -38.75 17.11
N PRO A 467 79.59 -38.23 18.35
CA PRO A 467 79.42 -36.88 18.98
C PRO A 467 80.31 -36.72 20.27
N PRO A 468 80.12 -35.77 21.24
CA PRO A 468 79.13 -35.88 22.37
C PRO A 468 78.49 -34.51 22.83
N SER A 469 77.23 -34.46 23.29
CA SER A 469 76.63 -34.63 24.65
C SER A 469 76.80 -33.48 25.67
N GLY A 470 75.69 -33.01 26.25
CA GLY A 470 75.65 -32.07 27.39
C GLY A 470 74.26 -31.57 27.84
N SER A 471 73.48 -32.44 28.50
CA SER A 471 72.50 -32.22 29.60
C SER A 471 71.44 -31.07 29.63
N LYS A 472 70.18 -31.52 29.80
CA LYS A 472 68.95 -30.92 30.37
C LYS A 472 69.08 -30.63 31.91
N PRO A 473 68.11 -30.05 32.69
CA PRO A 473 66.61 -30.07 32.61
C PRO A 473 65.89 -28.72 32.87
N VAL A 474 64.66 -28.43 32.38
CA VAL A 474 63.27 -28.85 32.74
C VAL A 474 62.86 -28.63 34.21
N MET A 475 61.83 -27.78 34.42
CA MET A 475 60.76 -28.00 35.39
C MET A 475 59.49 -27.22 35.01
N THR A 476 58.36 -27.90 35.22
CA THR A 476 56.96 -27.58 34.93
C THR A 476 56.20 -27.18 36.21
N SER A 477 55.13 -26.38 36.10
CA SER A 477 53.78 -26.61 36.68
C SER A 477 52.97 -25.30 36.70
N THR A 478 51.77 -25.23 36.11
CA THR A 478 50.43 -25.52 36.67
C THR A 478 50.07 -24.71 37.92
N CYS A 479 49.11 -23.78 37.84
CA CYS A 479 47.72 -23.98 38.31
C CYS A 479 46.92 -22.66 38.39
N SER A 480 45.60 -22.86 38.34
CA SER A 480 44.46 -21.95 38.38
C SER A 480 44.33 -20.98 39.56
N GLY A 481 43.50 -19.94 39.39
CA GLY A 481 42.53 -19.57 40.44
C GLY A 481 42.27 -18.08 40.70
N LYS A 482 41.13 -17.59 40.14
CA LYS A 482 40.14 -16.66 40.72
C LYS A 482 40.62 -15.46 41.57
N ARG A 483 40.27 -14.24 41.13
CA ARG A 483 39.32 -13.32 41.82
C ARG A 483 39.29 -11.93 41.16
N THR A 484 38.10 -11.47 40.78
CA THR A 484 37.73 -10.04 40.76
C THR A 484 37.49 -9.59 42.22
N PRO A 485 37.63 -8.29 42.58
CA PRO A 485 36.53 -7.34 42.36
C PRO A 485 36.90 -5.85 42.12
N ARG A 486 35.96 -5.17 41.45
CA ARG A 486 35.45 -3.79 41.60
C ARG A 486 36.39 -2.55 41.61
N ALA A 487 36.03 -1.68 40.66
CA ALA A 487 35.57 -0.29 40.83
C ALA A 487 36.59 0.84 41.04
N GLY A 488 36.54 1.80 40.11
CA GLY A 488 36.17 3.16 40.49
C GLY A 488 37.05 4.28 39.96
N ARG A 489 36.44 5.11 39.09
CA ARG A 489 36.67 6.56 38.89
C ARG A 489 38.04 6.94 38.27
N HIS A 490 38.24 8.05 37.56
CA HIS A 490 37.47 9.12 36.90
C HIS A 490 38.53 9.94 36.13
N GLY A 491 38.12 10.68 35.10
CA GLY A 491 38.92 11.70 34.41
C GLY A 491 38.59 11.71 32.92
N ALA A 492 37.53 12.37 32.44
CA ALA A 492 37.20 13.79 32.44
C ALA A 492 38.09 14.66 31.52
N ASN A 493 37.41 15.50 30.72
CA ASN A 493 37.83 16.63 29.85
C ASN A 493 38.09 16.28 28.38
N LYS A 494 37.51 16.92 27.35
CA LYS A 494 36.74 18.18 27.14
C LYS A 494 35.91 18.01 25.84
N GLU A 495 34.61 18.23 25.79
CA GLU A 495 33.89 19.51 25.59
C GLU A 495 34.32 20.36 24.37
N ASN A 496 33.39 20.50 23.42
CA ASN A 496 33.06 21.73 22.70
C ASN A 496 31.52 21.77 22.47
N LEU A 497 30.84 22.58 23.28
CA LEU A 497 29.59 23.32 23.04
C LEU A 497 29.82 24.34 21.88
N GLU A 498 28.88 24.99 21.17
CA GLU A 498 27.45 25.32 21.27
C GLU A 498 27.04 25.85 19.86
N LEU A 499 25.90 25.48 19.27
CA LEU A 499 24.56 26.13 19.35
C LEU A 499 24.45 27.58 18.83
N ASN A 500 23.56 27.74 17.86
CA ASN A 500 22.56 28.81 17.68
C ASN A 500 21.48 28.20 16.75
N GLY A 501 20.18 28.19 16.97
CA GLY A 501 19.33 29.01 17.83
C GLY A 501 18.23 29.66 16.98
N SER A 502 17.10 28.95 16.83
CA SER A 502 15.69 29.33 16.54
C SER A 502 15.30 30.72 16.01
N ILE A 503 14.23 30.78 15.18
CA ILE A 503 13.05 31.64 15.36
C ILE A 503 11.87 31.18 14.45
N LEU A 504 10.67 31.33 15.02
CA LEU A 504 9.30 31.08 14.57
C LEU A 504 8.80 31.99 13.42
N SER A 505 7.76 31.58 12.67
CA SER A 505 6.46 32.30 12.63
C SER A 505 5.47 31.70 11.64
N ALA A 506 4.22 31.56 12.10
CA ALA A 506 3.00 31.33 11.35
C ALA A 506 2.64 32.51 10.41
N ARG A 507 1.84 32.24 9.37
CA ARG A 507 0.79 33.16 8.87
C ARG A 507 -0.20 32.46 7.93
N THR A 508 -1.45 32.42 8.40
CA THR A 508 -2.72 32.35 7.68
C THR A 508 -2.88 33.47 6.65
N PHE A 509 -3.50 33.20 5.49
CA PHE A 509 -4.29 34.19 4.76
C PHE A 509 -5.46 33.57 4.00
N LYS A 510 -6.64 34.19 4.20
CA LYS A 510 -7.94 33.95 3.57
C LYS A 510 -7.97 34.46 2.13
N GLY A 511 -8.68 33.72 1.27
CA GLY A 511 -9.76 34.21 0.41
C GLY A 511 -9.46 35.20 -0.72
N PHE A 512 -9.76 34.78 -1.95
CA PHE A 512 -10.46 35.64 -2.91
C PHE A 512 -11.42 34.80 -3.76
N GLN A 513 -12.64 35.29 -3.80
CA GLN A 513 -13.78 34.87 -4.62
C GLN A 513 -13.95 35.97 -5.67
N ILE A 514 -14.02 35.59 -6.94
CA ILE A 514 -14.92 36.08 -8.01
C ILE A 514 -14.89 34.98 -9.08
#